data_AF-A0A8A3BVZ4-F1
#
_entry.id   AF-A0A8A3BVZ4-F1
#
_cell.length_a   1.000
_cell.length_b   1.000
_cell.length_c   1.000
_cell.angle_alpha   90.00
_cell.angle_beta   90.00
_cell.angle_gamma   90.00
#
_symmetry.space_group_name_H-M   'P 1'
#
loop_
_entity.id
_entity.type
_entity.pdbx_description
1 polymer ?
#
loop_
_entity_poly.entity_id
_entity_poly.type
_entity_poly.pdbx_seq_one_letter_code
_entity_poly.pdbx_strand_id
1 'polypeptide(L)'
;MRVLGIGFFWVVVEGLLLVSGQLQHSLSNAHWHSATATWYGSPDGDGSDGGACGYGSLVDVKPFRARVGAVSPVLFKGGVGCGACYKVKCLDHNICSRRAVTIIVTDECPGGYCSGGRTHFDLSGAAFGRMAVAGNNNQLRDRGEISVIFRR
;
A
#
# COMPACT_ATOMS: atom_id res chain seq x y z
N MET A 1 62.80 -40.62 -30.03
CA MET A 1 61.46 -40.37 -30.63
C MET A 1 60.77 -39.25 -29.85
N ARG A 2 60.06 -38.39 -30.60
CA ARG A 2 59.06 -37.34 -30.23
C ARG A 2 58.37 -37.59 -28.86
N VAL A 3 58.02 -36.59 -28.05
CA VAL A 3 57.06 -35.50 -28.31
C VAL A 3 57.35 -34.25 -27.44
N LEU A 4 57.06 -33.08 -28.02
CA LEU A 4 57.12 -31.71 -27.50
C LEU A 4 55.94 -31.33 -26.58
N GLY A 5 56.19 -30.39 -25.64
CA GLY A 5 55.23 -29.36 -25.19
C GLY A 5 54.37 -29.72 -23.96
N ILE A 6 53.94 -28.82 -23.08
CA ILE A 6 53.84 -27.34 -22.99
C ILE A 6 53.74 -27.03 -21.47
N GLY A 7 54.50 -26.09 -20.90
CA GLY A 7 54.04 -24.79 -20.32
C GLY A 7 52.93 -24.88 -19.25
N PHE A 8 52.82 -24.08 -18.20
CA PHE A 8 53.43 -22.83 -17.75
C PHE A 8 52.61 -22.39 -16.50
N PHE A 9 53.18 -21.57 -15.62
CA PHE A 9 52.50 -20.71 -14.60
C PHE A 9 51.79 -21.39 -13.40
N TRP A 10 52.34 -21.39 -12.18
CA TRP A 10 52.45 -20.28 -11.19
C TRP A 10 51.11 -19.69 -10.69
N VAL A 11 50.89 -19.84 -9.37
CA VAL A 11 50.08 -19.02 -8.42
C VAL A 11 48.57 -18.98 -8.61
N VAL A 12 47.80 -19.43 -7.60
CA VAL A 12 46.74 -18.59 -6.99
C VAL A 12 46.66 -18.85 -5.49
N VAL A 13 46.92 -17.78 -4.74
CA VAL A 13 46.77 -17.57 -3.31
C VAL A 13 45.35 -17.06 -3.03
N GLU A 14 44.81 -17.43 -1.86
CA GLU A 14 43.72 -16.78 -1.12
C GLU A 14 42.26 -16.82 -1.63
N GLY A 15 41.36 -16.83 -0.63
CA GLY A 15 40.01 -16.30 -0.82
C GLY A 15 38.99 -16.76 0.21
N LEU A 16 39.16 -16.41 1.49
CA LEU A 16 38.07 -16.43 2.47
C LEU A 16 37.08 -15.31 2.10
N LEU A 17 36.08 -15.60 1.27
CA LEU A 17 35.04 -14.62 0.93
C LEU A 17 33.84 -14.81 1.86
N LEU A 18 33.84 -14.01 2.94
CA LEU A 18 32.64 -13.70 3.70
C LEU A 18 31.65 -12.98 2.78
N VAL A 19 30.65 -13.71 2.28
CA VAL A 19 29.53 -13.12 1.53
C VAL A 19 28.68 -12.31 2.51
N SER A 20 29.01 -11.03 2.66
CA SER A 20 28.13 -10.08 3.34
C SER A 20 26.95 -9.79 2.43
N GLY A 21 25.84 -10.50 2.65
CA GLY A 21 24.57 -10.23 1.99
C GLY A 21 24.05 -8.85 2.39
N GLN A 22 24.37 -7.81 1.60
CA GLN A 22 23.78 -6.50 1.78
C GLN A 22 22.33 -6.56 1.31
N LEU A 23 21.40 -6.55 2.27
CA LEU A 23 19.97 -6.36 2.03
C LEU A 23 19.80 -4.98 1.40
N GLN A 24 19.75 -4.90 0.06
CA GLN A 24 19.40 -3.67 -0.66
C GLN A 24 17.92 -3.39 -0.39
N HIS A 25 17.64 -2.75 0.75
CA HIS A 25 16.39 -2.04 0.94
C HIS A 25 16.42 -0.90 -0.08
N SER A 26 15.83 -1.13 -1.25
CA SER A 26 15.58 -0.07 -2.22
C SER A 26 14.76 0.99 -1.50
N LEU A 27 15.42 2.04 -1.05
CA LEU A 27 14.77 3.28 -0.65
C LEU A 27 14.23 3.87 -1.94
N SER A 28 13.12 3.30 -2.42
CA SER A 28 12.33 3.95 -3.44
C SER A 28 12.06 5.35 -2.91
N ASN A 29 12.56 6.36 -3.62
CA ASN A 29 12.04 7.71 -3.48
C ASN A 29 10.57 7.60 -3.89
N ALA A 30 9.73 7.20 -2.94
CA ALA A 30 8.38 6.76 -3.21
C ALA A 30 7.58 7.99 -3.60
N HIS A 31 7.53 8.20 -4.92
CA HIS A 31 6.80 9.26 -5.57
C HIS A 31 5.33 9.15 -5.18
N TRP A 32 4.72 10.29 -4.90
CA TRP A 32 3.31 10.35 -4.59
C TRP A 32 2.51 10.34 -5.89
N HIS A 33 1.51 9.49 -5.98
CA HIS A 33 0.61 9.39 -7.12
C HIS A 33 -0.76 9.95 -6.77
N SER A 34 -1.43 10.57 -7.73
CA SER A 34 -2.79 11.08 -7.55
C SER A 34 -3.82 9.96 -7.57
N ALA A 35 -4.84 10.07 -6.74
CA ALA A 35 -6.01 9.20 -6.71
C ALA A 35 -7.22 9.96 -6.15
N THR A 36 -8.39 9.32 -6.13
CA THR A 36 -9.51 9.77 -5.29
C THR A 36 -9.83 8.76 -4.21
N ALA A 37 -10.55 9.19 -3.19
CA ALA A 37 -10.99 8.33 -2.12
C ALA A 37 -12.43 8.63 -1.67
N THR A 38 -13.17 7.57 -1.36
CA THR A 38 -14.43 7.58 -0.61
C THR A 38 -14.30 6.75 0.65
N TRP A 39 -15.42 6.52 1.33
CA TRP A 39 -15.48 5.62 2.47
C TRP A 39 -16.79 4.85 2.53
N TYR A 40 -16.75 3.72 3.23
CA TYR A 40 -17.90 2.83 3.44
C TYR A 40 -17.97 2.30 4.88
N GLY A 41 -19.10 1.67 5.19
CA GLY A 41 -19.38 1.10 6.50
C GLY A 41 -19.74 2.16 7.55
N SER A 42 -19.56 1.84 8.83
CA SER A 42 -19.82 2.79 9.91
C SER A 42 -18.73 3.88 10.00
N PRO A 43 -19.06 5.12 10.42
CA PRO A 43 -18.11 6.23 10.45
C PRO A 43 -16.81 5.96 11.21
N ASP A 44 -16.86 5.24 12.33
CA ASP A 44 -15.68 4.84 13.10
C ASP A 44 -15.41 3.32 13.04
N GLY A 45 -16.02 2.65 12.05
CA GLY A 45 -15.91 1.21 11.84
C GLY A 45 -14.71 0.79 10.99
N ASP A 46 -14.58 -0.52 10.88
CA ASP A 46 -13.52 -1.31 10.26
C ASP A 46 -13.78 -1.72 8.82
N GLY A 47 -14.80 -1.16 8.17
CA GLY A 47 -15.17 -1.49 6.80
C GLY A 47 -16.12 -2.68 6.76
N SER A 48 -15.68 -3.81 6.21
CA SER A 48 -16.49 -5.04 6.07
C SER A 48 -15.64 -6.29 6.26
N ASP A 49 -16.27 -7.31 6.84
CA ASP A 49 -15.75 -8.68 6.97
C ASP A 49 -15.96 -9.52 5.70
N GLY A 50 -16.76 -9.06 4.74
CA GLY A 50 -17.08 -9.75 3.49
C GLY A 50 -16.17 -9.42 2.31
N GLY A 51 -15.00 -8.81 2.54
CA GLY A 51 -14.14 -8.31 1.47
C GLY A 51 -13.51 -9.38 0.58
N ALA A 52 -13.23 -9.03 -0.68
CA ALA A 52 -12.72 -9.89 -1.74
C ALA A 52 -11.37 -10.57 -1.43
N CYS A 53 -10.58 -10.04 -0.48
CA CYS A 53 -9.34 -10.69 -0.03
C CYS A 53 -9.55 -11.81 1.01
N GLY A 54 -10.76 -12.00 1.52
CA GLY A 54 -11.10 -13.10 2.43
C GLY A 54 -10.53 -12.97 3.85
N TYR A 55 -10.20 -11.76 4.31
CA TYR A 55 -9.67 -11.56 5.66
C TYR A 55 -10.72 -11.70 6.77
N GLY A 56 -12.02 -11.63 6.46
CA GLY A 56 -13.08 -11.86 7.45
C GLY A 56 -13.06 -10.83 8.58
N SER A 57 -13.40 -11.28 9.78
CA SER A 57 -13.36 -10.48 11.01
C SER A 57 -11.95 -10.02 11.43
N LEU A 58 -10.89 -10.39 10.70
CA LEU A 58 -9.56 -9.92 11.00
C LEU A 58 -9.41 -8.40 10.80
N VAL A 59 -10.30 -7.77 10.03
CA VAL A 59 -10.24 -6.33 9.72
C VAL A 59 -10.32 -5.42 10.97
N ASP A 60 -10.95 -5.87 12.07
CA ASP A 60 -11.01 -5.14 13.35
C ASP A 60 -9.82 -5.41 14.28
N VAL A 61 -9.08 -6.50 14.07
CA VAL A 61 -7.95 -6.86 14.96
C VAL A 61 -6.62 -6.38 14.40
N LYS A 62 -5.61 -6.31 15.26
CA LYS A 62 -4.25 -6.00 14.81
C LYS A 62 -3.76 -7.09 13.84
N PRO A 63 -3.06 -6.74 12.75
CA PRO A 63 -2.49 -5.41 12.45
C PRO A 63 -3.44 -4.44 11.72
N PHE A 64 -4.61 -4.91 11.23
CA PHE A 64 -5.56 -4.11 10.47
C PHE A 64 -6.21 -3.03 11.33
N ARG A 65 -6.97 -3.39 12.36
CA ARG A 65 -7.64 -2.48 13.32
C ARG A 65 -8.26 -1.26 12.66
N ALA A 66 -9.18 -1.53 11.73
CA ALA A 66 -9.87 -0.52 10.92
C ALA A 66 -8.96 0.37 10.05
N ARG A 67 -7.76 -0.11 9.70
CA ARG A 67 -6.85 0.51 8.72
C ARG A 67 -6.95 -0.22 7.40
N VAL A 68 -8.17 -0.41 6.93
CA VAL A 68 -8.47 -1.20 5.74
C VAL A 68 -9.20 -0.37 4.69
N GLY A 69 -9.19 -0.86 3.46
CA GLY A 69 -9.97 -0.29 2.38
C GLY A 69 -10.09 -1.24 1.20
N ALA A 70 -11.16 -1.04 0.43
CA ALA A 70 -11.31 -1.54 -0.91
C ALA A 70 -10.55 -0.62 -1.89
N VAL A 71 -10.02 -1.18 -2.96
CA VAL A 71 -9.32 -0.41 -4.00
C VAL A 71 -9.88 -0.72 -5.37
N SER A 72 -9.71 0.21 -6.31
CA SER A 72 -10.13 -0.01 -7.69
C SER A 72 -9.37 -1.16 -8.35
N PRO A 73 -9.89 -1.74 -9.46
CA PRO A 73 -9.27 -2.88 -10.13
C PRO A 73 -7.81 -2.65 -10.55
N VAL A 74 -7.42 -1.39 -10.78
CA VAL A 74 -6.04 -0.98 -11.11
C VAL A 74 -5.05 -1.34 -10.00
N LEU A 75 -5.46 -1.22 -8.74
CA LEU A 75 -4.64 -1.56 -7.58
C LEU A 75 -4.92 -2.98 -7.08
N PHE A 76 -6.18 -3.44 -7.16
CA PHE A 76 -6.57 -4.78 -6.71
C PHE A 76 -5.95 -5.89 -7.58
N LYS A 77 -5.89 -5.67 -8.90
CA LYS A 77 -5.24 -6.56 -9.88
C LYS A 77 -5.67 -8.02 -9.75
N GLY A 78 -6.97 -8.27 -9.65
CA GLY A 78 -7.53 -9.61 -9.50
C GLY A 78 -7.03 -10.35 -8.26
N GLY A 79 -6.85 -9.63 -7.15
CA GLY A 79 -6.42 -10.18 -5.85
C GLY A 79 -4.93 -10.09 -5.58
N VAL A 80 -4.08 -9.81 -6.59
CA VAL A 80 -2.63 -9.62 -6.38
C VAL A 80 -2.33 -8.44 -5.45
N GLY A 81 -3.23 -7.45 -5.39
CA GLY A 81 -3.14 -6.31 -4.49
C GLY A 81 -3.50 -6.61 -3.02
N CYS A 82 -4.08 -7.77 -2.71
CA CYS A 82 -4.48 -8.10 -1.35
C CYS A 82 -3.30 -8.06 -0.36
N GLY A 83 -3.51 -7.43 0.79
CA GLY A 83 -2.48 -7.24 1.81
C GLY A 83 -1.47 -6.14 1.49
N ALA A 84 -1.53 -5.50 0.32
CA ALA A 84 -0.67 -4.36 0.00
C ALA A 84 -0.96 -3.20 0.98
N CYS A 85 0.09 -2.57 1.47
CA CYS A 85 0.00 -1.38 2.29
C CYS A 85 0.18 -0.13 1.43
N TYR A 86 -0.63 0.89 1.67
CA TYR A 86 -0.47 2.21 1.05
C TYR A 86 -0.54 3.30 2.10
N LYS A 87 0.31 4.32 1.97
CA LYS A 87 0.12 5.60 2.65
C LYS A 87 -0.77 6.46 1.77
N VAL A 88 -1.92 6.88 2.29
CA VAL A 88 -2.89 7.76 1.63
C VAL A 88 -2.94 9.08 2.37
N LYS A 89 -2.91 10.19 1.64
CA LYS A 89 -2.86 11.54 2.20
C LYS A 89 -3.88 12.43 1.51
N CYS A 90 -4.76 13.03 2.29
CA CYS A 90 -5.66 14.08 1.82
C CYS A 90 -4.91 15.41 1.59
N LEU A 91 -5.40 16.20 0.63
CA LEU A 91 -4.77 17.43 0.15
C LEU A 91 -5.40 18.73 0.68
N ASP A 92 -6.64 18.72 1.20
CA ASP A 92 -7.29 19.94 1.67
C ASP A 92 -6.69 20.42 2.99
N HIS A 93 -5.94 21.52 2.97
CA HIS A 93 -5.23 22.04 4.14
C HIS A 93 -6.14 22.58 5.26
N ASN A 94 -7.43 22.85 4.98
CA ASN A 94 -8.36 23.37 5.98
C ASN A 94 -8.92 22.25 6.87
N ILE A 95 -9.05 21.03 6.33
CA ILE A 95 -9.68 19.90 7.03
C ILE A 95 -8.70 18.75 7.28
N CYS A 96 -7.73 18.55 6.40
CA CYS A 96 -6.86 17.38 6.43
C CYS A 96 -5.62 17.58 7.28
N SER A 97 -5.27 16.53 8.00
CA SER A 97 -4.02 16.47 8.74
C SER A 97 -2.83 16.44 7.77
N ARG A 98 -1.66 16.87 8.25
CA ARG A 98 -0.42 16.76 7.48
C ARG A 98 0.07 15.31 7.33
N ARG A 99 -0.51 14.37 8.09
CA ARG A 99 -0.08 12.96 8.16
C ARG A 99 -0.85 12.13 7.13
N ALA A 100 -0.15 11.18 6.53
CA ALA A 100 -0.79 10.14 5.73
C ALA A 100 -1.28 9.02 6.65
N VAL A 101 -2.45 8.46 6.34
CA VAL A 101 -2.91 7.21 6.95
C VAL A 101 -2.30 6.04 6.19
N THR A 102 -1.90 4.98 6.90
CA THR A 102 -1.58 3.72 6.21
C THR A 102 -2.81 2.85 6.23
N ILE A 103 -3.16 2.33 5.06
CA ILE A 103 -4.23 1.37 4.85
C ILE A 103 -3.64 0.06 4.35
N ILE A 104 -4.36 -1.03 4.55
CA ILE A 104 -4.08 -2.34 4.00
C ILE A 104 -5.25 -2.70 3.08
N VAL A 105 -4.94 -3.16 1.87
CA VAL A 105 -5.95 -3.59 0.91
C VAL A 105 -6.56 -4.91 1.38
N THR A 106 -7.86 -4.89 1.64
CA THR A 106 -8.61 -6.08 2.09
C THR A 106 -9.80 -6.42 1.20
N ASP A 107 -10.08 -5.59 0.20
CA ASP A 107 -11.26 -5.72 -0.62
C ASP A 107 -11.05 -5.08 -2.01
N GLU A 108 -11.98 -5.33 -2.92
CA GLU A 108 -12.09 -4.70 -4.24
C GLU A 108 -13.34 -3.84 -4.31
N CYS A 109 -13.22 -2.67 -4.91
CA CYS A 109 -14.36 -1.86 -5.34
C CYS A 109 -14.38 -1.88 -6.88
N PRO A 110 -15.23 -2.70 -7.53
CA PRO A 110 -15.18 -2.86 -8.99
C PRO A 110 -16.05 -1.85 -9.76
N GLY A 111 -16.95 -1.13 -9.08
CA GLY A 111 -17.98 -0.28 -9.68
C GLY A 111 -17.94 1.19 -9.24
N GLY A 112 -18.88 2.00 -9.73
CA GLY A 112 -19.08 3.38 -9.29
C GLY A 112 -17.81 4.24 -9.42
N TYR A 113 -17.35 4.80 -8.29
CA TYR A 113 -16.15 5.64 -8.21
C TYR A 113 -14.86 4.94 -8.67
N CYS A 114 -14.85 3.61 -8.59
CA CYS A 114 -13.69 2.78 -8.92
C CYS A 114 -13.66 2.33 -10.39
N SER A 115 -14.71 2.64 -11.15
CA SER A 115 -14.82 2.30 -12.57
C SER A 115 -13.96 3.19 -13.48
N GLY A 116 -13.81 2.77 -14.74
CA GLY A 116 -13.20 3.61 -15.79
C GLY A 116 -11.68 3.72 -15.72
N GLY A 117 -11.00 2.77 -15.07
CA GLY A 117 -9.52 2.75 -14.99
C GLY A 117 -8.92 3.81 -14.07
N ARG A 118 -9.73 4.44 -13.22
CA ARG A 118 -9.27 5.41 -12.22
C ARG A 118 -8.59 4.69 -11.05
N THR A 119 -7.56 5.30 -10.49
CA THR A 119 -7.01 4.87 -9.19
C THR A 119 -7.89 5.43 -8.07
N HIS A 120 -8.55 4.54 -7.33
CA HIS A 120 -9.50 4.92 -6.28
C HIS A 120 -9.30 4.07 -5.02
N PHE A 121 -9.51 4.68 -3.86
CA PHE A 121 -9.49 4.05 -2.55
C PHE A 121 -10.85 4.23 -1.86
N ASP A 122 -11.61 3.16 -1.66
CA ASP A 122 -12.83 3.20 -0.86
C ASP A 122 -12.50 2.69 0.56
N LEU A 123 -12.28 3.62 1.48
CA LEU A 123 -11.67 3.32 2.78
C LEU A 123 -12.72 2.95 3.83
N SER A 124 -12.33 2.18 4.84
CA SER A 124 -13.16 2.10 6.06
C SER A 124 -13.41 3.49 6.64
N GLY A 125 -14.60 3.73 7.21
CA GLY A 125 -14.95 5.03 7.79
C GLY A 125 -13.92 5.55 8.79
N ALA A 126 -13.35 4.67 9.62
CA ALA A 126 -12.29 5.05 10.56
C ALA A 126 -11.01 5.48 9.84
N ALA A 127 -10.55 4.74 8.82
CA ALA A 127 -9.35 5.09 8.06
C ALA A 127 -9.51 6.43 7.33
N PHE A 128 -10.68 6.66 6.72
CA PHE A 128 -10.99 7.91 6.03
C PHE A 128 -10.99 9.10 6.98
N GLY A 129 -11.74 8.98 8.10
CA GLY A 129 -11.82 10.04 9.11
C GLY A 129 -10.47 10.38 9.75
N ARG A 130 -9.57 9.40 9.90
CA ARG A 130 -8.21 9.60 10.44
C ARG A 130 -7.29 10.44 9.54
N MET A 131 -7.69 10.72 8.29
CA MET A 131 -6.97 11.70 7.45
C MET A 131 -7.24 13.15 7.89
N ALA A 132 -8.34 13.43 8.58
CA ALA A 132 -8.69 14.76 9.06
C ALA A 132 -7.82 15.21 10.24
N VAL A 133 -7.77 16.51 10.49
CA VAL A 133 -7.34 17.03 11.80
C VAL A 133 -8.32 16.56 12.88
N ALA A 134 -7.82 16.37 14.11
CA ALA A 134 -8.64 15.90 15.22
C ALA A 134 -9.87 16.83 15.41
N GLY A 135 -11.06 16.23 15.46
CA GLY A 135 -12.34 16.94 15.58
C GLY A 135 -13.07 17.17 14.25
N ASN A 136 -12.37 17.09 13.11
CA ASN A 136 -12.98 17.31 11.79
C ASN A 136 -13.24 16.00 11.02
N ASN A 137 -13.21 14.85 11.69
CA ASN A 137 -13.37 13.54 11.06
C ASN A 137 -14.71 13.44 10.31
N ASN A 138 -15.81 13.90 10.93
CA ASN A 138 -17.14 13.89 10.31
C ASN A 138 -17.21 14.87 9.13
N GLN A 139 -16.70 16.10 9.29
CA GLN A 139 -16.65 17.08 8.20
C GLN A 139 -15.90 16.56 6.98
N LEU A 140 -14.83 15.78 7.18
CA LEU A 140 -14.13 15.16 6.07
C LEU A 140 -15.01 14.08 5.40
N ARG A 141 -15.65 13.20 6.20
CA ARG A 141 -16.55 12.14 5.71
C ARG A 141 -17.75 12.71 4.94
N ASP A 142 -18.30 13.83 5.38
CA ASP A 142 -19.46 14.50 4.75
C ASP A 142 -19.15 15.02 3.34
N ARG A 143 -17.87 15.11 2.95
CA ARG A 143 -17.49 15.43 1.57
C ARG A 143 -17.74 14.28 0.58
N GLY A 144 -17.89 13.05 1.07
CA GLY A 144 -18.03 11.86 0.23
C GLY A 144 -16.74 11.51 -0.49
N GLU A 145 -16.58 11.97 -1.74
CA GLU A 145 -15.38 11.77 -2.55
C GLU A 145 -14.39 12.93 -2.38
N ILE A 146 -13.12 12.62 -2.15
CA ILE A 146 -12.03 13.61 -2.06
C ILE A 146 -10.83 13.23 -2.93
N SER A 147 -10.07 14.24 -3.35
CA SER A 147 -8.76 14.05 -3.98
C SER A 147 -7.71 13.71 -2.93
N VAL A 148 -6.91 12.67 -3.21
CA VAL A 148 -5.81 12.22 -2.36
C VAL A 148 -4.55 12.00 -3.17
N ILE A 149 -3.42 11.90 -2.48
CA ILE A 149 -2.21 11.30 -3.02
C ILE A 149 -1.87 10.04 -2.24
N PHE A 150 -1.25 9.07 -2.89
CA PHE A 150 -0.84 7.84 -2.26
C PHE A 150 0.56 7.40 -2.70
N ARG A 151 1.15 6.52 -1.89
CA ARG A 151 2.37 5.77 -2.22
C ARG A 151 2.36 4.44 -1.49
N ARG A 152 3.09 3.46 -2.00
CA ARG A 152 3.25 2.16 -1.33
C ARG A 152 4.21 2.29 -0.14
#